data_AF-A0A2H9NZJ9-F1
#
_entry.id   AF-A0A2H9NZJ9-F1
#
_cell.length_a   1.000
_cell.length_b   1.000
_cell.length_c   1.000
_cell.angle_alpha   90.00
_cell.angle_beta   90.00
_cell.angle_gamma   90.00
#
_symmetry.space_group_name_H-M   'P 1'
#
loop_
_entity.id
_entity.type
_entity.pdbx_description
1 polymer ?
#
loop_
_entity_poly.entity_id
_entity_poly.type
_entity_poly.pdbx_seq_one_letter_code
_entity_poly.pdbx_strand_id
1 'polypeptide(L)'
;MHKQKTIDARVKLDDYTNKVLAMLKVKYGLKDKSEAINKFAEIYGEEIIEREAKEEYMKEMIKGVNEHIKKHRYKAMKDEELDGLFEVNV
;
A
#
# COMPACT_ATOMS: atom_id res chain seq x y z
N MET A 1 -16.48 2.31 8.75
CA MET A 1 -15.72 3.57 8.57
C MET A 1 -14.54 3.56 9.53
N HIS A 2 -13.36 3.16 9.05
CA HIS A 2 -12.13 3.27 9.84
C HIS A 2 -11.74 4.76 9.89
N LYS A 3 -11.96 5.41 11.04
CA LYS A 3 -11.52 6.80 11.26
C LYS A 3 -10.01 6.77 11.38
N GLN A 4 -9.30 7.42 10.47
CA GLN A 4 -7.85 7.57 10.57
C GLN A 4 -7.55 8.39 11.84
N LYS A 5 -6.87 7.76 12.80
CA LYS A 5 -6.48 8.41 14.05
C LYS A 5 -5.25 9.28 13.78
N THR A 6 -5.43 10.59 13.78
CA THR A 6 -4.31 11.54 13.73
C THR A 6 -3.66 11.64 15.10
N ILE A 7 -2.33 11.69 15.13
CA ILE A 7 -1.53 11.85 16.35
C ILE A 7 -0.74 13.14 16.20
N ASP A 8 -0.84 14.02 17.19
CA ASP A 8 -0.07 15.27 17.20
C ASP A 8 1.33 15.02 17.78
N ALA A 9 2.35 15.52 17.08
CA ALA A 9 3.73 15.47 17.52
C ALA A 9 4.37 16.86 17.46
N ARG A 10 5.13 17.23 18.50
CA ARG A 10 6.00 18.40 18.45
C ARG A 10 7.36 17.98 17.90
N VAL A 11 7.70 18.48 16.73
CA VAL A 11 8.98 18.22 16.06
C VAL A 11 9.78 19.51 15.93
N LYS A 12 11.11 19.40 16.04
CA LYS A 12 12.04 20.48 15.67
C LYS A 12 12.55 20.18 14.27
N LEU A 13 12.37 21.12 13.37
CA LEU A 13 12.81 21.03 11.98
C LEU A 13 13.93 22.03 11.77
N ASP A 14 14.97 21.63 11.05
CA ASP A 14 15.97 22.57 10.56
C ASP A 14 15.46 23.34 9.33
N ASP A 15 16.21 24.36 8.92
CA ASP A 15 15.83 25.23 7.80
C ASP A 15 15.72 24.46 6.48
N TYR A 16 16.57 23.47 6.28
CA TYR A 16 16.57 22.66 5.06
C TYR A 16 15.30 21.82 4.98
N THR A 17 14.96 21.09 6.03
CA THR A 17 13.76 20.27 6.14
C THR A 17 12.50 21.11 5.96
N ASN A 18 12.47 22.31 6.54
CA ASN A 18 11.36 23.24 6.37
C ASN A 18 11.17 23.66 4.90
N LYS A 19 12.26 23.91 4.15
CA LYS A 19 12.21 24.20 2.71
C LYS A 19 11.75 23.00 1.89
N VAL A 20 12.25 21.81 2.19
CA VAL A 20 11.84 20.57 1.51
C VAL A 20 10.33 20.34 1.68
N LEU A 21 9.81 20.45 2.90
CA LEU A 21 8.37 20.30 3.16
C LEU A 21 7.55 21.37 2.42
N ALA A 22 8.02 22.62 2.35
CA ALA A 22 7.35 23.66 1.57
C ALA A 22 7.29 23.34 0.08
N MET A 23 8.37 22.83 -0.51
CA MET A 23 8.39 22.39 -1.91
C MET A 23 7.46 21.21 -2.16
N LEU A 24 7.41 20.24 -1.23
CA LEU A 24 6.47 19.11 -1.32
C LEU A 24 5.02 19.58 -1.25
N LYS A 25 4.71 20.55 -0.38
CA LYS A 25 3.37 21.16 -0.34
C LYS A 25 2.97 21.73 -1.69
N VAL A 26 3.84 22.51 -2.32
CA VAL A 26 3.54 23.12 -3.63
C VAL A 26 3.41 22.04 -4.71
N LYS A 27 4.34 21.08 -4.74
CA LYS A 27 4.36 20.01 -5.75
C LYS A 27 3.09 19.15 -5.73
N TYR A 28 2.55 18.86 -4.56
CA TYR A 28 1.39 17.98 -4.39
C TYR A 28 0.09 18.72 -4.02
N GLY A 29 0.09 20.06 -4.01
CA GLY A 29 -1.09 20.87 -3.70
C GLY A 29 -1.59 20.71 -2.25
N LEU A 30 -0.71 20.48 -1.29
CA LEU A 30 -1.06 20.15 0.09
C LEU A 30 -1.34 21.40 0.94
N LYS A 31 -2.32 21.30 1.83
CA LYS A 31 -2.84 22.40 2.65
C LYS A 31 -1.88 22.80 3.76
N ASP A 32 -1.30 21.83 4.46
CA ASP A 32 -0.41 22.07 5.60
C ASP A 32 0.87 21.22 5.58
N LYS A 33 1.76 21.45 6.55
CA LYS A 33 3.03 20.72 6.64
C LYS A 33 2.83 19.29 7.16
N SER A 34 1.75 19.04 7.90
CA SER A 34 1.42 17.70 8.40
C SER A 34 1.07 16.79 7.23
N GLU A 35 0.29 17.29 6.26
CA GLU A 35 0.01 16.59 5.00
C GLU A 35 1.30 16.32 4.21
N ALA A 36 2.23 17.27 4.16
CA ALA A 36 3.51 17.07 3.48
C ALA A 36 4.37 15.99 4.14
N ILE A 37 4.41 15.93 5.48
CA ILE A 37 5.11 14.88 6.23
C ILE A 37 4.45 13.53 5.96
N ASN A 38 3.13 13.44 6.01
CA ASN A 38 2.40 12.19 5.72
C ASN A 38 2.63 11.74 4.28
N LYS A 39 2.64 12.67 3.31
CA LYS A 39 2.92 12.34 1.91
C LYS A 39 4.36 11.90 1.70
N PHE A 40 5.31 12.51 2.41
CA PHE A 40 6.70 12.08 2.41
C PHE A 40 6.85 10.65 2.96
N ALA A 41 6.19 10.35 4.07
CA ALA A 41 6.14 9.00 4.64
C ALA A 41 5.42 8.01 3.70
N GLU A 42 4.44 8.43 2.92
CA GLU A 42 3.84 7.56 1.90
C GLU A 42 4.80 7.24 0.75
N ILE A 43 5.59 8.21 0.30
CA ILE A 43 6.50 8.04 -0.83
C ILE A 43 7.71 7.18 -0.45
N TYR A 44 8.25 7.34 0.76
CA TYR A 44 9.50 6.68 1.18
C TYR A 44 9.31 5.64 2.29
N GLY A 45 8.11 5.56 2.88
CA GLY A 45 7.86 4.68 4.02
C GLY A 45 7.82 3.21 3.64
N GLU A 46 7.44 2.87 2.40
CA GLU A 46 7.40 1.47 1.95
C GLU A 46 8.79 0.80 1.96
N GLU A 47 9.86 1.58 1.77
CA GLU A 47 11.24 1.08 1.91
C GLU A 47 11.63 0.76 3.36
N ILE A 48 10.92 1.35 4.33
CA ILE A 48 11.20 1.20 5.77
C ILE A 48 10.28 0.14 6.39
N ILE A 49 9.00 0.17 6.02
CA ILE A 49 7.96 -0.73 6.51
C ILE A 49 6.91 -0.94 5.42
N GLU A 50 6.63 -2.21 5.11
CA GLU A 50 5.52 -2.54 4.22
C GLU A 50 4.21 -2.01 4.81
N ARG A 51 3.40 -1.36 3.98
CA ARG A 51 2.07 -0.91 4.41
C ARG A 51 1.22 -2.14 4.74
N GLU A 52 0.55 -2.11 5.88
CA GLU A 52 -0.42 -3.15 6.21
C GLU A 52 -1.45 -3.27 5.09
N ALA A 53 -1.63 -4.49 4.59
CA ALA A 53 -2.66 -4.76 3.60
C ALA A 53 -4.03 -4.38 4.18
N LYS A 54 -4.86 -3.69 3.38
CA LYS A 54 -6.22 -3.35 3.78
C LYS A 54 -6.95 -4.63 4.18
N GLU A 55 -7.57 -4.64 5.35
CA GLU A 55 -8.31 -5.80 5.87
C GLU A 55 -9.35 -6.32 4.87
N GLU A 56 -10.00 -5.42 4.12
CA GLU A 56 -10.94 -5.75 3.07
C GLU A 56 -10.31 -6.59 1.95
N TYR A 57 -9.12 -6.19 1.47
CA TYR A 57 -8.39 -6.92 0.45
C TYR A 57 -7.93 -8.30 0.95
N MET A 58 -7.47 -8.37 2.20
CA MET A 58 -7.12 -9.64 2.85
C MET A 58 -8.33 -10.58 2.91
N LYS A 59 -9.51 -10.08 3.27
CA LYS A 59 -10.76 -10.87 3.30
C LYS A 59 -11.14 -11.38 1.91
N GLU A 60 -11.01 -10.56 0.87
CA GLU A 60 -11.29 -10.99 -0.50
C GLU A 60 -10.32 -12.06 -0.98
N MET A 61 -9.02 -11.90 -0.74
CA MET A 61 -8.02 -12.92 -1.08
C MET A 61 -8.28 -14.24 -0.36
N ILE A 62 -8.51 -14.21 0.96
CA ILE A 62 -8.79 -15.40 1.76
C ILE A 62 -10.08 -16.09 1.25
N LYS A 63 -11.10 -15.31 0.89
CA LYS A 63 -12.35 -15.85 0.33
C LYS A 63 -12.09 -16.56 -1.00
N GLY A 64 -11.36 -15.93 -1.92
CA GLY A 64 -11.01 -16.51 -3.22
C GLY A 64 -10.22 -17.81 -3.10
N VAL A 65 -9.21 -17.83 -2.23
CA VAL A 65 -8.42 -19.04 -1.93
C VAL A 65 -9.31 -20.16 -1.36
N ASN A 66 -10.19 -19.84 -0.41
CA ASN A 66 -11.10 -20.82 0.18
C ASN A 66 -12.10 -21.38 -0.83
N GLU A 67 -12.63 -20.55 -1.72
CA GLU A 67 -13.54 -20.98 -2.80
C GLU A 67 -12.81 -21.89 -3.80
N HIS A 68 -11.57 -21.55 -4.16
CA HIS A 68 -10.73 -22.37 -5.01
C HIS A 68 -10.44 -23.74 -4.37
N ILE A 69 -10.01 -23.77 -3.11
CA ILE A 69 -9.74 -25.02 -2.36
C ILE A 69 -11.00 -25.88 -2.25
N LYS A 70 -12.18 -25.27 -2.03
CA LYS A 70 -13.45 -26.00 -1.99
C LYS A 70 -13.76 -26.70 -3.31
N LYS A 71 -13.53 -26.01 -4.44
CA LYS A 71 -13.86 -26.50 -5.78
C LYS A 71 -12.82 -27.50 -6.32
N HIS A 72 -11.54 -27.22 -6.11
CA HIS A 72 -10.43 -27.94 -6.76
C HIS A 72 -9.63 -28.83 -5.80
N ARG A 73 -9.88 -28.75 -4.48
CA ARG A 73 -9.09 -29.40 -3.41
C ARG A 73 -7.62 -28.94 -3.46
N TYR A 74 -6.76 -29.60 -2.70
CA TYR A 74 -5.31 -29.35 -2.70
C TYR A 74 -4.60 -30.04 -3.88
N LYS A 75 -5.19 -29.98 -5.08
CA LYS A 75 -4.56 -30.56 -6.28
C LYS A 75 -3.50 -29.58 -6.81
N ALA A 76 -2.29 -30.09 -7.03
CA ALA A 76 -1.30 -29.39 -7.81
C ALA A 76 -1.73 -29.35 -9.28
N MET A 77 -1.55 -28.20 -9.92
CA MET A 77 -1.64 -28.03 -11.37
C MET A 77 -0.37 -28.61 -12.02
N LYS A 78 -0.48 -29.13 -13.24
CA LYS A 78 0.70 -29.53 -14.02
C LYS A 78 1.36 -28.31 -14.67
N ASP A 79 2.67 -28.38 -14.91
CA ASP A 79 3.43 -27.29 -15.55
C ASP A 79 2.83 -26.90 -16.91
N GLU A 80 2.41 -27.88 -17.71
CA GLU A 80 1.73 -27.69 -19.01
C GLU A 80 0.41 -26.90 -18.90
N GLU A 81 -0.33 -27.10 -17.81
CA GLU A 81 -1.59 -26.40 -17.55
C GLU A 81 -1.33 -24.97 -17.04
N LEU A 82 -0.20 -24.75 -16.36
CA LEU A 82 0.23 -23.44 -15.91
C LEU A 82 0.69 -22.57 -17.08
N ASP A 83 1.50 -23.14 -17.99
CA ASP A 83 1.99 -22.44 -19.18
C ASP A 83 0.82 -21.96 -20.06
N GLY A 84 -0.20 -22.80 -20.25
CA GLY A 84 -1.41 -22.45 -21.00
C GLY A 84 -2.24 -21.30 -20.41
N LEU A 85 -2.07 -20.91 -19.14
CA LEU A 85 -2.74 -19.74 -18.57
C LEU A 85 -2.09 -18.41 -18.98
N PHE A 86 -0.78 -18.43 -19.26
CA PHE A 86 -0.01 -17.24 -19.61
C PHE A 86 0.10 -17.03 -21.13
N GLU A 87 -0.15 -18.07 -21.93
CA GLU A 87 -0.14 -17.99 -23.40
C GLU A 87 -1.37 -17.30 -24.02
N VAL A 88 -2.46 -17.10 -23.27
CA VAL A 88 -3.73 -16.54 -23.81
C VAL A 88 -3.75 -15.00 -23.83
N ASN A 89 -2.67 -14.31 -23.44
CA ASN A 89 -2.59 -12.85 -23.43
C ASN A 89 -1.31 -12.30 -24.09
N VAL A 90 -1.03 -12.73 -25.33
CA VAL A 90 -0.14 -12.01 -26.27
C VAL A 90 -0.88 -11.71 -27.56
#